data_AF-D3HBE3-F1
#
_entry.id   AF-D3HBE3-F1
#
_cell.length_a   1.000
_cell.length_b   1.000
_cell.length_c   1.000
_cell.angle_alpha   90.00
_cell.angle_beta   90.00
_cell.angle_gamma   90.00
#
_symmetry.space_group_name_H-M   'P 1'
#
loop_
_entity.id
_entity.type
_entity.pdbx_description
1 polymer ?
#
loop_
_entity_poly.entity_id
_entity_poly.type
_entity_poly.pdbx_seq_one_letter_code
_entity_poly.pdbx_strand_id
1 'polypeptide(L)' 'MIDRQHMFRRMNFIFFISYSLLSILNDLNITTIPLPFDLSVCIVLFLCFNSIFEQKNH' A
#
# COMPACT_ATOMS: atom_id res chain seq x y z
N MET A 1 -1.11 -0.76 -24.94
CA MET A 1 -2.07 -0.88 -23.82
C MET A 1 -1.40 -0.43 -22.52
N ILE A 2 -0.77 0.73 -22.57
CA ILE A 2 0.11 1.29 -21.54
C ILE A 2 -0.66 2.48 -20.98
N ASP A 3 -1.14 2.36 -19.73
CA ASP A 3 -1.37 3.52 -18.84
C ASP A 3 -1.88 3.07 -17.46
N ARG A 4 -2.84 2.13 -17.43
CA ARG A 4 -3.52 1.74 -16.18
C ARG A 4 -2.61 1.08 -15.16
N GLN A 5 -1.64 0.29 -15.62
CA GLN A 5 -0.72 -0.45 -14.76
C GLN A 5 0.29 0.45 -14.05
N HIS A 6 0.78 1.48 -14.73
CA HIS A 6 1.70 2.43 -14.12
C HIS A 6 0.98 3.34 -13.12
N MET A 7 -0.27 3.73 -13.42
CA MET A 7 -1.12 4.45 -12.47
C MET A 7 -1.44 3.59 -11.24
N PHE A 8 -1.77 2.31 -11.41
CA PHE A 8 -2.02 1.39 -10.29
C PHE A 8 -0.80 1.25 -9.37
N ARG A 9 0.40 1.12 -9.93
CA ARG A 9 1.63 1.02 -9.15
C ARG A 9 1.87 2.28 -8.31
N ARG A 10 1.62 3.47 -8.87
CA ARG A 10 1.72 4.74 -8.14
C ARG A 10 0.66 4.86 -7.05
N MET A 11 -0.59 4.48 -7.34
CA MET A 11 -1.68 4.53 -6.36
C MET A 11 -1.38 3.60 -5.17
N ASN A 12 -0.88 2.39 -5.43
CA ASN A 12 -0.55 1.42 -4.40
C ASN A 12 0.60 1.90 -3.49
N PHE A 13 1.59 2.57 -4.08
CA PHE A 13 2.68 3.19 -3.31
C PHE A 13 2.19 4.35 -2.42
N ILE A 14 1.31 5.20 -2.94
CA ILE A 14 0.70 6.28 -2.15
C ILE A 14 -0.12 5.71 -0.99
N PHE A 15 -0.97 4.71 -1.25
CA PHE A 15 -1.74 4.03 -0.21
C PHE A 15 -0.85 3.42 0.87
N PHE A 16 0.25 2.78 0.48
CA PHE A 16 1.21 2.19 1.42
C PHE A 16 1.86 3.24 2.34
N ILE A 17 2.29 4.37 1.77
CA ILE A 17 2.86 5.47 2.54
C ILE A 17 1.82 6.08 3.46
N SER A 18 0.61 6.37 2.96
CA SER A 18 -0.47 6.94 3.77
C SER A 18 -0.85 6.03 4.93
N TYR A 19 -0.95 4.72 4.71
CA TYR A 19 -1.28 3.76 5.77
C TYR A 19 -0.16 3.66 6.81
N SER A 20 1.10 3.66 6.38
CA SER A 20 2.24 3.70 7.30
C SER A 20 2.25 4.97 8.15
N LEU A 21 1.99 6.12 7.53
CA LEU A 21 1.91 7.40 8.23
C LEU A 21 0.76 7.38 9.25
N LEU A 22 -0.41 6.85 8.86
CA LEU A 22 -1.57 6.73 9.73
C LEU A 22 -1.31 5.78 10.90
N SER A 23 -0.63 4.66 10.65
CA SER A 23 -0.23 3.71 11.69
C SER A 23 0.73 4.35 12.69
N ILE A 24 1.69 5.16 12.24
CA ILE A 24 2.60 5.91 13.12
C ILE A 24 1.83 6.97 13.92
N LEU A 25 0.94 7.73 13.28
CA LEU A 25 0.12 8.73 13.99
C LEU A 25 -0.82 8.08 15.03
N ASN A 26 -1.30 6.88 14.76
CA ASN A 26 -2.09 6.09 15.70
C ASN A 26 -1.24 5.55 16.86
N ASP A 27 -0.01 5.10 16.58
CA ASP A 27 0.95 4.67 17.61
C ASP A 27 1.37 5.83 18.53
N LEU A 28 1.55 7.03 17.95
CA LEU A 28 1.76 8.28 18.70
C LEU A 28 0.49 8.79 19.41
N ASN A 29 -0.63 8.08 19.32
CA ASN A 29 -1.91 8.41 19.94
C ASN A 29 -2.47 9.79 19.51
N ILE A 30 -2.05 10.30 18.36
CA ILE A 30 -2.51 11.58 17.78
C ILE A 30 -3.87 11.39 17.10
N THR A 31 -4.08 10.23 16.48
CA THR A 31 -5.34 9.83 15.83
C THR A 31 -5.76 8.48 16.39
N THR A 32 -6.93 8.39 17.01
CA THR A 32 -7.47 7.15 17.60
C THR A 32 -8.33 6.39 16.60
N ILE A 33 -7.73 6.02 15.46
CA ILE A 33 -8.43 5.29 14.41
C ILE A 33 -8.09 3.82 14.55
N PRO A 34 -9.05 2.93 14.82
CA PRO A 34 -8.77 1.50 14.83
C PRO A 34 -8.30 1.07 13.45
N LEU A 35 -7.00 0.78 13.30
CA LEU A 35 -6.47 0.25 12.05
C LEU A 35 -6.99 -1.19 11.88
N PRO A 36 -7.71 -1.49 10.79
CA PRO A 36 -8.35 -2.79 10.62
C PRO A 36 -7.36 -3.93 10.35
N PHE A 37 -6.11 -3.63 9.99
CA PHE A 37 -5.08 -4.60 9.62
C PHE A 37 -3.71 -4.12 10.09
N ASP A 38 -2.81 -5.05 10.42
CA ASP A 38 -1.43 -4.70 10.76
C ASP A 38 -0.66 -4.20 9.54
N LEU A 39 0.38 -3.39 9.79
CA LEU A 39 1.30 -2.89 8.78
C LEU A 39 1.91 -4.02 7.93
N SER A 40 2.10 -5.19 8.54
CA SER A 40 2.59 -6.41 7.87
C SER A 40 1.69 -6.87 6.73
N VAL A 41 0.36 -6.79 6.90
CA VAL A 41 -0.62 -7.16 5.86
C VAL A 41 -0.54 -6.18 4.69
N CYS A 42 -0.35 -4.88 4.95
CA CYS A 42 -0.15 -3.87 3.92
C CYS A 42 1.12 -4.09 3.11
N ILE A 43 2.22 -4.52 3.75
CA ILE A 43 3.49 -4.85 3.06
C ILE A 43 3.30 -6.06 2.14
N VAL A 44 2.62 -7.11 2.61
CA VAL A 44 2.35 -8.32 1.81
C VAL A 44 1.49 -8.00 0.61
N LEU A 45 0.42 -7.21 0.78
CA LEU A 45 -0.42 -6.77 -0.34
C LEU A 45 0.38 -5.95 -1.35
N PHE A 46 1.21 -5.01 -0.89
CA PHE A 46 2.04 -4.19 -1.76
C PHE A 46 2.99 -5.05 -2.63
N LEU A 47 3.71 -6.00 -2.01
CA LEU A 47 4.60 -6.92 -2.71
C LEU A 47 3.85 -7.83 -3.69
N CYS A 48 2.71 -8.38 -3.27
CA CYS A 48 1.89 -9.27 -4.10
C CYS A 48 1.38 -8.54 -5.36
N PHE A 49 0.84 -7.33 -5.20
CA PHE A 49 0.44 -6.51 -6.35
C PHE A 49 1.62 -6.18 -7.25
N ASN A 50 2.78 -5.84 -6.70
CA ASN A 50 3.96 -5.52 -7.52
C ASN A 50 4.39 -6.72 -8.38
N SER A 51 4.39 -7.93 -7.80
CA SER A 51 4.72 -9.19 -8.49
C SER A 51 3.71 -9.55 -9.59
N ILE A 52 2.40 -9.43 -9.34
CA ILE A 52 1.34 -9.69 -10.34
C ILE A 52 1.47 -8.77 -11.55
N PHE A 53 1.85 -7.50 -11.32
CA PHE A 53 2.08 -6.56 -12.40
C PHE A 53 3.43 -6.75 -13.09
N GLU A 54 4.44 -7.33 -12.42
CA GLU A 54 5.71 -7.65 -13.07
C GLU A 54 5.57 -8.78 -14.09
N GLN A 55 4.78 -9.82 -13.78
CA GLN A 55 4.56 -10.96 -14.67
C GLN A 55 3.79 -10.65 -15.96
N LYS A 56 3.05 -9.53 -16.03
CA LYS A 56 2.27 -9.14 -17.22
C LYS A 56 3.07 -8.42 -18.31
N ASN A 57 4.36 -8.19 -18.08
CA ASN A 57 5.25 -7.51 -19.03
C ASN A 57 6.12 -8.48 -19.86
N HIS A 58 5.84 -9.79 -19.84
CA HIS A 58 6.61 -10.81 -20.56
C HIS A 58 5.80 -11.47 -21.67
#